data_AF-A0A7S2UUC7-F1
#
_entry.id   AF-A0A7S2UUC7-F1
#
_cell.length_a   1.000
_cell.length_b   1.000
_cell.length_c   1.000
_cell.angle_alpha   90.00
_cell.angle_beta   90.00
_cell.angle_gamma   90.00
#
_symmetry.space_group_name_H-M   'P 1'
#
loop_
_entity.id
_entity.type
_entity.pdbx_description
1 polymer ?
#
loop_
_entity_poly.entity_id
_entity_poly.type
_entity_poly.pdbx_seq_one_letter_code
_entity_poly.pdbx_strand_id
1 'polypeptide(L)'
;MTTSFLLALIFALIVSNASSFSMQAPSPPVIGIPKSKSPMFEYLKFDGKPKFDVLKKTKEYINTQGKGNINEELYAEDYVLRGPVIGPINRADLAKSQKGLGIVAAFPDIKIETFGYTIDPENPYRCFYFQRWRGTNSADLDNYGTILPATGIEMETPVSVFCVVYNPEGKIVYEQVGAVVDRLEGNTQGKAAVFGLLHTAGLKLNANPGDRIFSLIQRLGHLAGNLGRSWSRENDIPKWWISKSRGADATEQW
;
A
#
# COMPACT_ATOMS: atom_id res chain seq x y z
N MET A 1 -39.02 43.54 -7.01
CA MET A 1 -38.48 42.95 -8.24
C MET A 1 -37.49 41.87 -7.84
N THR A 2 -37.89 40.62 -8.02
CA THR A 2 -37.43 39.43 -7.28
C THR A 2 -36.77 38.41 -8.20
N THR A 3 -35.58 37.96 -7.79
CA THR A 3 -35.02 36.58 -7.83
C THR A 3 -35.21 35.66 -9.06
N SER A 4 -34.07 35.25 -9.64
CA SER A 4 -33.51 33.88 -9.67
C SER A 4 -34.27 32.71 -10.37
N PHE A 5 -33.46 31.75 -10.86
CA PHE A 5 -33.68 30.31 -11.06
C PHE A 5 -34.01 29.70 -12.45
N LEU A 6 -33.14 28.72 -12.79
CA LEU A 6 -33.41 27.36 -13.30
C LEU A 6 -33.78 27.15 -14.78
N LEU A 7 -32.94 26.38 -15.48
CA LEU A 7 -33.43 25.47 -16.53
C LEU A 7 -32.69 24.13 -16.44
N ALA A 8 -33.39 23.16 -15.88
CA ALA A 8 -33.21 21.73 -16.12
C ALA A 8 -34.51 21.26 -16.81
N LEU A 9 -34.42 20.44 -17.87
CA LEU A 9 -35.36 19.36 -18.19
C LEU A 9 -34.90 18.67 -19.50
N ILE A 10 -34.50 17.39 -19.42
CA ILE A 10 -35.27 16.20 -19.86
C ILE A 10 -35.31 16.02 -21.39
N PHE A 11 -34.63 14.98 -21.87
CA PHE A 11 -35.00 14.28 -23.10
C PHE A 11 -35.38 12.85 -22.72
N ALA A 12 -36.68 12.55 -22.83
CA ALA A 12 -37.26 11.24 -22.67
C ALA A 12 -37.75 10.74 -24.04
N LEU A 13 -37.38 9.49 -24.35
CA LEU A 13 -38.14 8.47 -25.10
C LEU A 13 -38.91 8.90 -26.36
N ILE A 14 -38.39 8.48 -27.52
CA ILE A 14 -39.22 8.00 -28.63
C ILE A 14 -38.86 6.55 -28.90
N VAL A 15 -39.78 5.67 -28.50
CA VAL A 15 -39.90 4.29 -28.97
C VAL A 15 -40.32 4.35 -30.44
N SER A 16 -39.51 3.80 -31.34
CA SER A 16 -39.96 3.44 -32.68
C SER A 16 -39.85 1.93 -32.84
N ASN A 17 -41.01 1.31 -33.06
CA ASN A 17 -41.14 -0.07 -33.48
C ASN A 17 -40.52 -0.22 -34.88
N ALA A 18 -39.35 -0.84 -34.94
CA ALA A 18 -38.84 -1.46 -36.15
C ALA A 18 -38.67 -2.95 -35.86
N SER A 19 -39.56 -3.76 -36.42
CA SER A 19 -39.44 -5.20 -36.48
C SER A 19 -38.24 -5.56 -37.37
N SER A 20 -37.05 -5.58 -36.80
CA SER A 20 -35.86 -6.06 -37.49
C SER A 20 -35.72 -7.56 -37.29
N PHE A 21 -35.72 -8.29 -38.41
CA PHE A 21 -35.32 -9.69 -38.47
C PHE A 21 -33.93 -9.83 -37.81
N SER A 22 -33.88 -10.47 -36.64
CA SER A 22 -32.62 -10.87 -36.02
C SER A 22 -32.08 -12.08 -36.77
N MET A 23 -31.26 -11.83 -37.79
CA MET A 23 -30.29 -12.82 -38.22
C MET A 23 -29.21 -12.84 -37.15
N GLN A 24 -29.22 -13.89 -36.32
CA GLN A 24 -28.19 -14.12 -35.33
C GLN A 24 -26.87 -14.36 -36.06
N ALA A 25 -26.02 -13.33 -36.09
CA ALA A 25 -24.67 -13.45 -36.61
C ALA A 25 -23.96 -14.57 -35.84
N PRO A 26 -23.21 -15.46 -36.51
CA PRO A 26 -22.44 -16.49 -35.83
C PRO A 26 -21.55 -15.81 -34.80
N SER A 27 -21.64 -16.25 -33.55
CA SER A 27 -20.77 -15.76 -32.48
C SER A 27 -19.32 -15.89 -32.93
N PRO A 28 -18.49 -14.84 -32.79
CA PRO A 28 -17.09 -14.93 -33.13
C PRO A 28 -16.47 -16.12 -32.38
N PRO A 29 -15.51 -16.84 -32.99
CA PRO A 29 -14.84 -17.92 -32.30
C PRO A 29 -14.32 -17.36 -30.97
N VAL A 30 -14.60 -18.08 -29.88
CA VAL A 30 -14.02 -17.77 -28.57
C VAL A 30 -12.51 -17.93 -28.74
N ILE A 31 -11.85 -16.82 -29.10
CA ILE A 31 -10.40 -16.71 -29.07
C ILE A 31 -10.07 -16.99 -27.62
N GLY A 32 -9.43 -18.14 -27.38
CA GLY A 32 -9.08 -18.56 -26.02
C GLY A 32 -8.42 -17.39 -25.32
N ILE A 33 -9.04 -16.95 -24.21
CA ILE A 33 -8.48 -15.88 -23.39
C ILE A 33 -7.06 -16.35 -23.07
N PRO A 34 -6.01 -15.65 -23.51
CA PRO A 34 -4.65 -16.04 -23.18
C PRO A 34 -4.58 -16.14 -21.66
N LYS A 35 -4.15 -17.30 -21.15
CA LYS A 35 -3.95 -17.47 -19.71
C LYS A 35 -3.04 -16.33 -19.26
N SER A 36 -3.55 -15.47 -18.38
CA SER A 36 -2.80 -14.40 -17.73
C SER A 36 -1.49 -14.98 -17.20
N LYS A 37 -0.39 -14.22 -17.33
CA LYS A 37 0.90 -14.59 -16.70
C LYS A 37 0.61 -14.91 -15.23
N SER A 38 1.14 -16.01 -14.70
CA SER A 38 0.89 -16.41 -13.31
C SER A 38 1.03 -15.21 -12.38
N PRO A 39 -0.04 -14.83 -11.65
CA PRO A 39 0.00 -13.68 -10.76
C PRO A 39 1.17 -13.82 -9.77
N MET A 40 1.82 -12.70 -9.43
CA MET A 40 2.98 -12.66 -8.51
C MET A 40 2.82 -13.51 -7.24
N PHE A 41 1.59 -13.62 -6.73
CA PHE A 41 1.28 -14.31 -5.48
C PHE A 41 1.16 -15.83 -5.57
N GLU A 42 1.17 -16.44 -6.76
CA GLU A 42 1.16 -17.90 -6.88
C GLU A 42 2.41 -18.54 -6.21
N TYR A 43 3.55 -17.86 -6.28
CA TYR A 43 4.80 -18.33 -5.66
C TYR A 43 4.78 -18.28 -4.12
N LEU A 44 3.87 -17.51 -3.54
CA LEU A 44 3.76 -17.31 -2.10
C LEU A 44 2.69 -18.21 -1.45
N LYS A 45 2.09 -19.14 -2.21
CA LYS A 45 1.14 -20.13 -1.68
C LYS A 45 1.84 -21.38 -1.13
N PHE A 46 3.09 -21.62 -1.51
CA PHE A 46 3.90 -22.77 -1.09
C PHE A 46 3.14 -24.10 -1.26
N ASP A 47 3.03 -24.91 -0.20
CA ASP A 47 2.25 -26.16 -0.19
C ASP A 47 0.80 -25.98 0.29
N GLY A 48 0.40 -24.73 0.60
CA GLY A 48 -0.92 -24.38 1.14
C GLY A 48 -1.21 -24.94 2.54
N LYS A 49 -0.20 -25.44 3.27
CA LYS A 49 -0.38 -26.18 4.54
C LYS A 49 0.57 -25.68 5.62
N PRO A 50 0.36 -24.46 6.16
CA PRO A 50 1.18 -23.93 7.24
C PRO A 50 1.19 -24.88 8.45
N LYS A 51 2.38 -25.14 8.99
CA LYS A 51 2.60 -25.99 10.18
C LYS A 51 2.45 -25.24 11.49
N PHE A 52 1.93 -24.01 11.44
CA PHE A 52 1.75 -23.11 12.56
C PHE A 52 0.46 -22.30 12.39
N ASP A 53 -0.05 -21.75 13.49
CA ASP A 53 -1.22 -20.87 13.46
C ASP A 53 -0.81 -19.49 12.93
N VAL A 54 -1.12 -19.22 11.66
CA VAL A 54 -0.81 -17.97 10.97
C VAL A 54 -1.52 -16.78 11.61
N LEU A 55 -2.75 -16.95 12.08
CA LEU A 55 -3.54 -15.87 12.70
C LEU A 55 -2.94 -15.48 14.05
N LYS A 56 -2.67 -16.46 14.91
CA LYS A 56 -2.03 -16.24 16.21
C LYS A 56 -0.67 -15.58 16.04
N LYS A 57 0.16 -16.09 15.13
CA LYS A 57 1.49 -15.55 14.85
C LYS A 57 1.45 -14.13 14.29
N THR A 58 0.44 -13.80 13.48
CA THR A 58 0.21 -12.42 13.01
C THR A 58 -0.10 -11.50 14.17
N LYS A 59 -0.99 -11.88 15.08
CA LYS A 59 -1.31 -11.06 16.27
C LYS A 59 -0.09 -10.86 17.17
N GLU A 60 0.72 -11.89 17.36
CA GLU A 60 1.99 -11.80 18.09
C GLU A 60 2.95 -10.81 17.41
N TYR A 61 3.10 -10.91 16.09
CA TYR A 61 3.89 -9.96 15.29
C TYR A 61 3.41 -8.51 15.45
N ILE A 62 2.10 -8.26 15.31
CA ILE A 62 1.54 -6.90 15.45
C ILE A 62 1.78 -6.35 16.86
N ASN A 63 1.73 -7.16 17.90
CA ASN A 63 2.05 -6.73 19.28
C ASN A 63 3.53 -6.36 19.48
N THR A 64 4.40 -6.66 18.51
CA THR A 64 5.78 -6.15 18.47
C THR A 64 5.91 -4.83 17.73
N GLN A 65 4.97 -4.51 16.82
CA GLN A 65 4.94 -3.21 16.14
C GLN A 65 4.66 -2.09 17.16
N GLY A 66 5.42 -0.99 17.08
CA GLY A 66 5.30 0.16 17.97
C GLY A 66 6.22 0.16 19.20
N LYS A 67 6.97 -0.93 19.46
CA LYS A 67 7.90 -1.02 20.61
C LYS A 67 9.32 -0.51 20.34
N GLY A 68 9.59 0.07 19.16
CA GLY A 68 10.90 0.59 18.76
C GLY A 68 11.99 -0.46 18.49
N ASN A 69 11.86 -1.67 19.05
CA ASN A 69 12.78 -2.79 18.84
C ASN A 69 12.13 -3.82 17.91
N ILE A 70 12.49 -3.77 16.64
CA ILE A 70 12.04 -4.75 15.64
C ILE A 70 12.92 -6.00 15.79
N ASN A 71 12.29 -7.16 16.02
CA ASN A 71 13.01 -8.44 16.01
C ASN A 71 13.29 -8.85 14.56
N GLU A 72 14.54 -8.68 14.12
CA GLU A 72 14.98 -9.02 12.76
C GLU A 72 14.84 -10.52 12.44
N GLU A 73 14.85 -11.39 13.44
CA GLU A 73 14.67 -12.83 13.24
C GLU A 73 13.26 -13.19 12.75
N LEU A 74 12.30 -12.27 12.76
CA LEU A 74 10.95 -12.56 12.26
C LEU A 74 10.88 -12.58 10.73
N TYR A 75 11.84 -11.97 10.04
CA TYR A 75 11.81 -11.80 8.58
C TYR A 75 12.64 -12.87 7.87
N ALA A 76 12.19 -13.27 6.68
CA ALA A 76 12.96 -14.12 5.79
C ALA A 76 14.10 -13.32 5.15
N GLU A 77 15.18 -13.99 4.73
CA GLU A 77 16.29 -13.34 4.04
C GLU A 77 15.85 -12.68 2.73
N ASP A 78 14.86 -13.27 2.07
CA ASP A 78 14.26 -12.82 0.82
C ASP A 78 12.96 -12.02 1.04
N TYR A 79 12.84 -11.34 2.17
CA TYR A 79 11.70 -10.50 2.51
C TYR A 79 11.54 -9.31 1.55
N VAL A 80 10.28 -8.99 1.21
CA VAL A 80 9.92 -7.77 0.47
C VAL A 80 8.69 -7.08 1.06
N LEU A 81 8.73 -5.75 1.17
CA LEU A 81 7.57 -4.91 1.43
C LEU A 81 7.11 -4.17 0.16
N ARG A 82 5.79 -4.02 0.01
CA ARG A 82 5.15 -3.17 -1.00
C ARG A 82 4.00 -2.36 -0.39
N GLY A 83 4.08 -1.04 -0.49
CA GLY A 83 2.94 -0.13 -0.33
C GLY A 83 2.48 0.42 -1.68
N PRO A 84 1.47 1.30 -1.70
CA PRO A 84 0.98 1.92 -2.94
C PRO A 84 2.09 2.60 -3.75
N VAL A 85 3.03 3.25 -3.06
CA VAL A 85 4.10 4.04 -3.68
C VAL A 85 5.51 3.72 -3.15
N ILE A 86 5.65 2.64 -2.38
CA ILE A 86 6.92 2.16 -1.83
C ILE A 86 7.07 0.69 -2.18
N GLY A 87 8.31 0.28 -2.45
CA GLY A 87 8.70 -1.08 -2.71
C GLY A 87 8.85 -1.39 -4.21
N PRO A 88 9.26 -2.60 -4.56
CA PRO A 88 9.75 -3.66 -3.66
C PRO A 88 10.95 -3.17 -2.84
N ILE A 89 10.89 -3.33 -1.53
CA ILE A 89 11.98 -2.93 -0.64
C ILE A 89 12.29 -4.09 0.30
N ASN A 90 13.57 -4.46 0.38
CA ASN A 90 14.05 -5.49 1.27
C ASN A 90 14.13 -4.97 2.72
N ARG A 91 14.41 -5.88 3.67
CA ARG A 91 14.40 -5.55 5.09
C ARG A 91 15.45 -4.52 5.47
N ALA A 92 16.67 -4.64 4.94
CA ALA A 92 17.79 -3.76 5.25
C ALA A 92 17.55 -2.31 4.77
N ASP A 93 17.11 -2.13 3.53
CA ASP A 93 16.79 -0.82 2.96
C ASP A 93 15.57 -0.18 3.67
N LEU A 94 14.57 -1.00 4.05
CA LEU A 94 13.41 -0.53 4.82
C LEU A 94 13.83 0.00 6.19
N ALA A 95 14.63 -0.77 6.95
CA ALA A 95 15.11 -0.37 8.27
C ALA A 95 15.94 0.93 8.21
N LYS A 96 16.83 1.05 7.20
CA LYS A 96 17.60 2.27 6.96
C LYS A 96 16.71 3.48 6.66
N SER A 97 15.67 3.28 5.84
CA SER A 97 14.74 4.34 5.47
C SER A 97 13.87 4.78 6.65
N GLN A 98 13.41 3.85 7.49
CA GLN A 98 12.66 4.17 8.71
C GLN A 98 13.51 4.93 9.72
N LYS A 99 14.78 4.56 9.90
CA LYS A 99 15.69 5.25 10.83
C LYS A 99 15.96 6.71 10.44
N GLY A 100 15.97 7.02 9.14
CA GLY A 100 16.19 8.38 8.65
C GLY A 100 14.97 9.30 8.76
N LEU A 101 13.82 8.76 9.13
CA LEU A 101 12.59 9.52 9.35
C LEU A 101 12.40 9.66 10.87
N GLY A 102 12.51 10.87 11.40
CA GLY A 102 12.35 11.20 12.83
C GLY A 102 10.92 11.02 13.38
N ILE A 103 10.17 10.04 12.89
CA ILE A 103 8.73 9.86 13.13
C ILE A 103 8.41 9.66 14.60
N VAL A 104 9.16 8.80 15.31
CA VAL A 104 8.91 8.51 16.73
C VAL A 104 9.10 9.76 17.58
N ALA A 105 10.06 10.61 17.23
CA ALA A 105 10.26 11.89 17.91
C ALA A 105 9.15 12.89 17.56
N ALA A 106 8.78 12.99 16.28
CA ALA A 106 7.79 13.95 15.78
C ALA A 106 6.34 13.63 16.18
N PHE A 107 6.03 12.35 16.44
CA PHE A 107 4.71 11.82 16.84
C PHE A 107 4.83 10.87 18.04
N PRO A 108 5.18 11.40 19.23
CA PRO A 108 5.45 10.58 20.42
C PRO A 108 4.20 9.86 20.96
N ASP A 109 3.01 10.32 20.62
CA ASP A 109 1.71 9.78 21.00
C ASP A 109 1.06 8.90 19.91
N ILE A 110 1.84 8.47 18.90
CA ILE A 110 1.36 7.63 17.81
C ILE A 110 0.72 6.33 18.34
N LYS A 111 -0.53 6.10 17.93
CA LYS A 111 -1.31 4.90 18.20
C LYS A 111 -1.66 4.23 16.89
N ILE A 112 -1.33 2.94 16.80
CA ILE A 112 -1.65 2.08 15.66
C ILE A 112 -2.73 1.09 16.11
N GLU A 113 -3.98 1.38 15.77
CA GLU A 113 -5.09 0.48 16.06
C GLU A 113 -5.15 -0.58 14.97
N THR A 114 -5.05 -1.86 15.36
CA THR A 114 -5.11 -2.98 14.43
C THR A 114 -6.32 -3.87 14.72
N PHE A 115 -7.10 -4.19 13.69
CA PHE A 115 -8.35 -4.95 13.82
C PHE A 115 -8.68 -5.76 12.55
N GLY A 116 -9.73 -6.59 12.64
CA GLY A 116 -10.29 -7.32 11.50
C GLY A 116 -9.33 -8.29 10.81
N TYR A 117 -8.58 -9.06 11.60
CA TYR A 117 -7.69 -10.09 11.10
C TYR A 117 -8.46 -11.20 10.36
N THR A 118 -8.00 -11.60 9.18
CA THR A 118 -8.56 -12.72 8.42
C THR A 118 -7.48 -13.45 7.63
N ILE A 119 -7.58 -14.78 7.60
CA ILE A 119 -6.71 -15.62 6.75
C ILE A 119 -7.22 -15.55 5.31
N ASP A 120 -6.29 -15.47 4.36
CA ASP A 120 -6.60 -15.58 2.94
C ASP A 120 -6.99 -17.05 2.63
N PRO A 121 -8.24 -17.32 2.17
CA PRO A 121 -8.66 -18.67 1.85
C PRO A 121 -7.90 -19.28 0.65
N GLU A 122 -7.31 -18.47 -0.23
CA GLU A 122 -6.52 -18.94 -1.37
C GLU A 122 -5.01 -19.03 -1.06
N ASN A 123 -4.56 -18.35 0.00
CA ASN A 123 -3.20 -18.44 0.50
C ASN A 123 -3.19 -18.60 2.02
N PRO A 124 -3.25 -19.84 2.54
CA PRO A 124 -3.31 -20.09 3.99
C PRO A 124 -2.11 -19.54 4.78
N TYR A 125 -1.00 -19.18 4.13
CA TYR A 125 0.15 -18.53 4.74
C TYR A 125 0.01 -17.01 4.92
N ARG A 126 -1.08 -16.42 4.42
CA ARG A 126 -1.34 -14.98 4.42
C ARG A 126 -2.43 -14.60 5.41
N CYS A 127 -2.19 -13.53 6.15
CA CYS A 127 -3.17 -12.88 7.00
C CYS A 127 -3.34 -11.42 6.58
N PHE A 128 -4.58 -11.02 6.32
CA PHE A 128 -4.98 -9.63 6.17
C PHE A 128 -5.39 -9.05 7.50
N TYR A 129 -5.19 -7.74 7.68
CA TYR A 129 -5.70 -6.99 8.81
C TYR A 129 -5.84 -5.51 8.43
N PHE A 130 -6.62 -4.78 9.19
CA PHE A 130 -6.82 -3.35 9.00
C PHE A 130 -6.05 -2.57 10.05
N GLN A 131 -5.55 -1.40 9.67
CA GLN A 131 -5.00 -0.43 10.61
C GLN A 131 -5.59 0.96 10.43
N ARG A 132 -5.71 1.66 11.56
CA ARG A 132 -5.96 3.10 11.63
C ARG A 132 -4.94 3.74 12.57
N TRP A 133 -4.22 4.75 12.08
CA TRP A 133 -3.15 5.40 12.83
C TRP A 133 -3.63 6.77 13.29
N ARG A 134 -3.33 7.11 14.55
CA ARG A 134 -3.61 8.42 15.15
C ARG A 134 -2.42 8.94 15.93
N GLY A 135 -2.16 10.24 15.90
CA GLY A 135 -1.10 10.85 16.69
C GLY A 135 -0.95 12.33 16.37
N THR A 136 -0.20 13.05 17.17
CA THR A 136 -0.05 14.51 17.07
C THR A 136 1.36 14.87 16.63
N ASN A 137 1.49 15.73 15.61
CA ASN A 137 2.81 16.25 15.24
C ASN A 137 3.27 17.32 16.23
N SER A 138 3.70 16.87 17.41
CA SER A 138 4.04 17.72 18.56
C SER A 138 5.51 18.14 18.62
N ALA A 139 6.36 17.54 17.78
CA ALA A 139 7.76 17.93 17.64
C ALA A 139 8.18 17.98 16.18
N ASP A 140 9.29 18.66 15.92
CA ASP A 140 9.87 18.80 14.59
C ASP A 140 10.17 17.44 13.98
N LEU A 141 9.89 17.30 12.68
CA LEU A 141 10.22 16.11 11.92
C LEU A 141 11.55 16.30 11.19
N ASP A 142 12.53 15.47 11.51
CA ASP A 142 13.74 15.32 10.71
C ASP A 142 13.46 14.40 9.51
N ASN A 143 13.39 15.00 8.32
CA ASN A 143 13.30 14.31 7.04
C ASN A 143 14.66 14.32 6.35
N TYR A 144 15.54 13.42 6.76
CA TYR A 144 16.91 13.27 6.22
C TYR A 144 17.73 14.58 6.22
N GLY A 145 17.76 15.27 7.36
CA GLY A 145 18.46 16.52 7.59
C GLY A 145 17.63 17.77 7.27
N THR A 146 16.47 17.62 6.64
CA THR A 146 15.51 18.72 6.46
C THR A 146 14.54 18.75 7.63
N ILE A 147 14.64 19.77 8.47
CA ILE A 147 13.76 19.94 9.63
C ILE A 147 12.44 20.58 9.18
N LEU A 148 11.34 19.87 9.41
CA LEU A 148 9.98 20.37 9.25
C LEU A 148 9.44 20.75 10.64
N PRO A 149 9.09 22.03 10.90
CA PRO A 149 8.58 22.45 12.19
C PRO A 149 7.32 21.70 12.60
N ALA A 150 7.18 21.42 13.89
CA ALA A 150 5.97 20.84 14.46
C ALA A 150 4.72 21.63 14.05
N THR A 151 3.72 20.94 13.50
CA THR A 151 2.46 21.59 13.08
C THR A 151 1.42 21.66 14.21
N GLY A 152 1.56 20.82 15.25
CA GLY A 152 0.58 20.68 16.31
C GLY A 152 -0.73 20.01 15.88
N ILE A 153 -0.81 19.52 14.64
CA ILE A 153 -2.03 18.91 14.09
C ILE A 153 -2.16 17.47 14.57
N GLU A 154 -3.34 17.12 15.07
CA GLU A 154 -3.75 15.74 15.31
C GLU A 154 -4.02 15.04 13.97
N MET A 155 -3.35 13.92 13.74
CA MET A 155 -3.51 13.07 12.57
C MET A 155 -4.53 11.97 12.85
N GLU A 156 -5.38 11.72 11.86
CA GLU A 156 -6.13 10.47 11.71
C GLU A 156 -6.00 9.98 10.25
N THR A 157 -5.41 8.80 10.07
CA THR A 157 -5.36 8.16 8.75
C THR A 157 -6.71 7.52 8.40
N PRO A 158 -7.07 7.38 7.12
CA PRO A 158 -8.13 6.45 6.74
C PRO A 158 -7.78 5.03 7.18
N VAL A 159 -8.79 4.15 7.26
CA VAL A 159 -8.55 2.71 7.39
C VAL A 159 -7.78 2.22 6.17
N SER A 160 -6.75 1.42 6.43
CA SER A 160 -5.97 0.79 5.38
C SER A 160 -5.76 -0.69 5.65
N VAL A 161 -5.73 -1.46 4.57
CA VAL A 161 -5.44 -2.88 4.55
C VAL A 161 -3.94 -3.08 4.56
N PHE A 162 -3.54 -4.03 5.39
CA PHE A 162 -2.21 -4.60 5.47
C PHE A 162 -2.32 -6.11 5.32
N CYS A 163 -1.23 -6.74 4.91
CA CYS A 163 -1.10 -8.18 5.06
C CYS A 163 0.34 -8.58 5.31
N VAL A 164 0.48 -9.73 5.99
CA VAL A 164 1.73 -10.47 6.10
C VAL A 164 1.57 -11.81 5.40
N VAL A 165 2.63 -12.28 4.75
CA VAL A 165 2.74 -13.66 4.26
C VAL A 165 3.95 -14.30 4.93
N TYR A 166 3.74 -15.49 5.48
CA TYR A 166 4.82 -16.29 6.07
C TYR A 166 5.31 -17.35 5.10
N ASN A 167 6.59 -17.70 5.16
CA ASN A 167 7.12 -18.89 4.51
C ASN A 167 6.85 -20.16 5.37
N PRO A 168 7.14 -21.38 4.85
CA PRO A 168 6.97 -22.62 5.60
C PRO A 168 7.73 -22.70 6.93
N GLU A 169 8.82 -21.94 7.07
CA GLU A 169 9.63 -21.81 8.28
C GLU A 169 9.01 -20.84 9.32
N GLY A 170 7.92 -20.17 8.97
CA GLY A 170 7.26 -19.19 9.83
C GLY A 170 8.03 -17.87 9.94
N LYS A 171 8.76 -17.48 8.90
CA LYS A 171 9.35 -16.14 8.74
C LYS A 171 8.49 -15.32 7.78
N ILE A 172 8.39 -14.02 8.02
CA ILE A 172 7.66 -13.09 7.16
C ILE A 172 8.47 -12.90 5.87
N VAL A 173 7.91 -13.31 4.73
CA VAL A 173 8.54 -13.17 3.40
C VAL A 173 7.95 -11.99 2.63
N TYR A 174 6.72 -11.58 2.92
CA TYR A 174 6.10 -10.45 2.25
C TYR A 174 5.19 -9.65 3.16
N GLU A 175 5.23 -8.33 3.00
CA GLU A 175 4.29 -7.39 3.58
C GLU A 175 3.67 -6.47 2.54
N GLN A 176 2.35 -6.33 2.60
CA GLN A 176 1.65 -5.21 1.97
C GLN A 176 1.23 -4.23 3.05
N VAL A 177 1.44 -2.93 2.79
CA VAL A 177 1.10 -1.87 3.76
C VAL A 177 0.28 -0.75 3.15
N GLY A 178 -0.62 -0.14 3.93
CA GLY A 178 -1.18 1.18 3.63
C GLY A 178 -2.10 1.28 2.41
N ALA A 179 -2.71 0.18 1.95
CA ALA A 179 -3.73 0.25 0.89
C ALA A 179 -5.04 0.77 1.49
N VAL A 180 -5.44 1.97 1.12
CA VAL A 180 -6.58 2.65 1.74
C VAL A 180 -7.91 2.01 1.33
N VAL A 181 -8.80 1.77 2.31
CA VAL A 181 -10.15 1.23 2.09
C VAL A 181 -11.08 2.33 1.53
N ASP A 182 -11.17 3.45 2.23
CA ASP A 182 -11.87 4.66 1.77
C ASP A 182 -10.97 5.88 1.95
N ARG A 183 -10.70 6.58 0.85
CA ARG A 183 -9.78 7.74 0.83
C ARG A 183 -10.40 9.01 1.43
N LEU A 184 -11.71 9.01 1.68
CA LEU A 184 -12.43 10.14 2.26
C LEU A 184 -12.46 10.10 3.79
N GLU A 185 -12.02 8.99 4.41
CA GLU A 185 -11.87 8.90 5.86
C GLU A 185 -10.62 9.63 6.38
N GLY A 186 -10.69 10.08 7.63
CA GLY A 186 -9.59 10.76 8.31
C GLY A 186 -9.32 12.17 7.80
N ASN A 187 -8.17 12.75 8.19
CA ASN A 187 -7.80 14.13 7.86
C ASN A 187 -6.48 14.24 7.07
N THR A 188 -5.99 13.13 6.54
CA THR A 188 -4.71 13.02 5.84
C THR A 188 -4.84 13.04 4.31
N GLN A 189 -6.02 13.39 3.80
CA GLN A 189 -6.35 13.41 2.36
C GLN A 189 -6.06 12.06 1.68
N GLY A 190 -6.56 10.97 2.26
CA GLY A 190 -6.40 9.64 1.73
C GLY A 190 -4.99 9.03 1.88
N LYS A 191 -4.12 9.58 2.74
CA LYS A 191 -2.77 9.06 2.96
C LYS A 191 -2.71 8.22 4.23
N ALA A 192 -2.33 6.96 4.10
CA ALA A 192 -2.19 6.04 5.22
C ALA A 192 -0.73 5.82 5.64
N ALA A 193 -0.54 5.13 6.77
CA ALA A 193 0.76 4.77 7.33
C ALA A 193 1.72 5.97 7.41
N VAL A 194 2.99 5.78 7.06
CA VAL A 194 4.02 6.82 7.09
C VAL A 194 3.66 8.06 6.26
N PHE A 195 2.98 7.91 5.13
CA PHE A 195 2.62 9.07 4.29
C PHE A 195 1.54 9.95 4.92
N GLY A 196 0.68 9.41 5.78
CA GLY A 196 -0.23 10.21 6.60
C GLY A 196 0.55 11.12 7.56
N LEU A 197 1.56 10.56 8.23
CA LEU A 197 2.42 11.30 9.17
C LEU A 197 3.21 12.41 8.47
N LEU A 198 3.84 12.10 7.33
CA LEU A 198 4.58 13.08 6.54
C LEU A 198 3.69 14.23 6.06
N HIS A 199 2.46 13.92 5.64
CA HIS A 199 1.50 14.94 5.23
C HIS A 199 1.11 15.86 6.38
N THR A 200 0.83 15.28 7.56
CA THR A 200 0.52 16.05 8.77
C THR A 200 1.69 16.93 9.20
N ALA A 201 2.93 16.46 9.06
CA ALA A 201 4.15 17.24 9.31
C ALA A 201 4.45 18.32 8.24
N GLY A 202 3.52 18.56 7.30
CA GLY A 202 3.66 19.60 6.27
C GLY A 202 4.35 19.18 4.99
N LEU A 203 4.80 17.92 4.87
CA LEU A 203 5.40 17.41 3.64
C LEU A 203 4.31 17.06 2.62
N LYS A 204 3.97 18.05 1.78
CA LYS A 204 2.94 17.92 0.74
C LYS A 204 3.47 17.19 -0.49
N LEU A 205 3.44 15.86 -0.45
CA LEU A 205 3.75 14.99 -1.60
C LEU A 205 2.47 14.48 -2.25
N ASN A 206 2.41 14.52 -3.59
CA ASN A 206 1.37 13.84 -4.35
C ASN A 206 1.73 12.35 -4.52
N ALA A 207 1.65 11.62 -3.41
CA ALA A 207 2.13 10.24 -3.30
C ALA A 207 1.08 9.22 -3.79
N ASN A 208 0.74 9.28 -5.09
CA ASN A 208 -0.23 8.38 -5.72
C ASN A 208 0.45 7.38 -6.67
N PRO A 209 -0.05 6.13 -6.75
CA PRO A 209 0.39 5.19 -7.78
C PRO A 209 0.15 5.76 -9.19
N GLY A 210 1.16 5.65 -10.05
CA GLY A 210 1.17 6.20 -11.42
C GLY A 210 1.50 7.69 -11.53
N ASP A 211 1.73 8.41 -10.42
CA ASP A 211 2.11 9.82 -10.49
C ASP A 211 3.53 9.99 -11.06
N ARG A 212 3.61 10.58 -12.27
CA ARG A 212 4.87 10.68 -13.02
C ARG A 212 5.90 11.57 -12.35
N ILE A 213 5.46 12.63 -11.66
CA ILE A 213 6.37 13.58 -10.99
C ILE A 213 6.96 12.90 -9.75
N PHE A 214 6.12 12.26 -8.96
CA PHE A 214 6.55 11.56 -7.76
C PHE A 214 7.45 10.35 -8.10
N SER A 215 7.12 9.57 -9.12
CA SER A 215 8.02 8.53 -9.64
C SER A 215 9.38 9.09 -10.06
N LEU A 216 9.42 10.23 -10.74
CA LEU A 216 10.68 10.88 -11.13
C LEU A 216 11.49 11.33 -9.89
N ILE A 217 10.85 11.96 -8.91
CA ILE A 217 11.49 12.36 -7.64
C ILE A 217 12.09 11.14 -6.95
N GLN A 218 11.36 10.03 -6.85
CA GLN A 218 11.86 8.82 -6.21
C GLN A 218 13.04 8.20 -6.99
N ARG A 219 13.04 8.27 -8.33
CA ARG A 219 14.18 7.80 -9.16
C ARG A 219 15.42 8.65 -8.96
N LEU A 220 15.28 9.97 -8.91
CA LEU A 220 16.40 10.87 -8.61
C LEU A 220 16.95 10.62 -7.20
N GLY A 221 16.07 10.44 -6.21
CA GLY A 221 16.46 10.07 -4.84
C GLY A 221 17.17 8.72 -4.78
N HIS A 222 16.69 7.72 -5.53
CA HIS A 222 17.31 6.39 -5.61
C HIS A 222 18.74 6.46 -6.19
N LEU A 223 18.97 7.31 -7.20
CA LEU A 223 20.30 7.52 -7.80
C LEU A 223 21.26 8.27 -6.86
N ALA A 224 20.77 9.29 -6.15
CA ALA A 224 21.58 10.09 -5.24
C ALA A 224 22.09 9.30 -4.01
N GLY A 225 21.40 8.22 -3.63
CA GLY A 225 21.90 7.19 -2.70
C GLY A 225 22.06 7.58 -1.21
N ASN A 226 22.05 8.87 -0.89
CA ASN A 226 22.26 9.40 0.47
C ASN A 226 20.97 9.52 1.30
N LEU A 227 19.80 9.54 0.64
CA LEU A 227 18.49 9.52 1.31
C LEU A 227 18.00 8.07 1.43
N GLY A 228 17.04 7.81 2.31
CA GLY A 228 16.37 6.50 2.36
C GLY A 228 15.74 6.16 1.01
N ARG A 229 15.52 4.87 0.79
CA ARG A 229 15.10 4.35 -0.51
C ARG A 229 13.61 4.11 -0.56
N SER A 230 13.02 4.43 -1.71
CA SER A 230 11.63 4.05 -2.00
C SER A 230 11.50 2.61 -2.51
N TRP A 231 12.59 1.99 -2.99
CA TRP A 231 12.69 0.56 -3.36
C TRP A 231 14.17 0.14 -3.36
N SER A 232 14.42 -1.17 -3.27
CA SER A 232 15.77 -1.75 -3.22
C SER A 232 16.45 -1.80 -4.58
N ARG A 233 17.78 -1.92 -4.61
CA ARG A 233 18.50 -2.10 -5.90
C ARG A 233 18.08 -3.41 -6.55
N GLU A 234 18.16 -3.48 -7.88
CA GLU A 234 17.73 -4.65 -8.66
C GLU A 234 18.40 -5.96 -8.21
N ASN A 235 19.69 -5.92 -7.85
CA ASN A 235 20.41 -7.11 -7.37
C ASN A 235 20.00 -7.55 -5.96
N ASP A 236 19.37 -6.67 -5.19
CA ASP A 236 18.92 -6.91 -3.82
C ASP A 236 17.43 -7.28 -3.76
N ILE A 237 16.73 -7.26 -4.90
CA ILE A 237 15.33 -7.69 -5.01
C ILE A 237 15.31 -9.22 -5.25
N PRO A 238 14.60 -9.99 -4.41
CA PRO A 238 14.49 -11.44 -4.57
C PRO A 238 13.93 -11.88 -5.91
N LYS A 239 14.42 -13.01 -6.42
CA LYS A 239 14.02 -13.57 -7.73
C LYS A 239 12.54 -13.93 -7.82
N TRP A 240 11.88 -14.20 -6.69
CA TRP A 240 10.43 -14.47 -6.67
C TRP A 240 9.60 -13.20 -6.95
N TRP A 241 10.17 -12.01 -6.77
CA TRP A 241 9.53 -10.75 -7.11
C TRP A 241 9.60 -10.50 -8.61
N ILE A 242 8.49 -10.77 -9.31
CA ILE A 242 8.45 -10.69 -10.79
C ILE A 242 7.96 -9.34 -11.35
N SER A 243 7.37 -8.46 -10.53
CA SER A 243 6.88 -7.16 -11.03
C SER A 243 8.03 -6.20 -11.28
N LYS A 244 7.97 -5.45 -12.38
CA LYS A 244 8.94 -4.38 -12.68
C LYS A 244 8.53 -3.02 -12.11
N SER A 245 7.34 -2.90 -11.52
CA SER A 245 6.89 -1.67 -10.85
C SER A 245 7.85 -1.30 -9.71
N ARG A 246 8.28 -0.04 -9.64
CA ARG A 246 9.14 0.51 -8.56
C ARG A 246 8.50 1.75 -7.94
N GLY A 247 8.48 1.85 -6.61
CA GLY A 247 7.92 3.00 -5.90
C GLY A 247 6.51 3.34 -6.38
N ALA A 248 6.30 4.59 -6.81
CA ALA A 248 5.04 5.11 -7.33
C ALA A 248 4.74 4.77 -8.79
N ASP A 249 5.52 3.92 -9.46
CA ASP A 249 5.18 3.46 -10.82
C ASP A 249 3.75 2.89 -10.88
N ALA A 250 3.12 3.04 -12.05
CA ALA A 250 1.82 2.44 -12.31
C ALA A 250 1.88 0.91 -12.22
N THR A 251 0.79 0.29 -11.79
CA THR A 251 0.66 -1.18 -11.81
C THR A 251 0.78 -1.69 -13.25
N GLU A 252 1.56 -2.75 -13.42
CA GLU A 252 1.73 -3.40 -14.73
C GLU A 252 0.41 -4.01 -15.21
N GLN A 253 0.25 -4.10 -16.54
CA GLN A 253 -0.83 -4.87 -17.14
C GLN A 253 -0.42 -6.35 -17.22
N TRP A 254 -1.26 -7.25 -16.69
CA TRP A 254 -1.00 -8.69 -16.57
C TRP A 254 -1.86 -9.50 -17.53
#